data_AF-A0A433EGW0-F1
#
_entry.id   AF-A0A433EGW0-F1
#
_cell.length_a   1.000
_cell.length_b   1.000
_cell.length_c   1.000
_cell.angle_alpha   90.00
_cell.angle_beta   90.00
_cell.angle_gamma   90.00
#
_symmetry.space_group_name_H-M   'P 1'
#
loop_
_entity.id
_entity.type
_entity.pdbx_description
1 polymer ?
#
loop_
_entity_poly.entity_id
_entity_poly.type
_entity_poly.pdbx_seq_one_letter_code
_entity_poly.pdbx_strand_id
1 'polypeptide(L)'
;MEPKFEDSPNYKPATKDTPPQNPPKPVLDPKYKEKTLEGAYQAALFAVATIDYMSDGGDESIYDQVIVSEDKKMQETKASNTMRRDPTRWAVGYKNTYDVRKMVVLLEDTPPAVLFHCISKTPDFTVISKKDGETKEQKVAAKERSVRLVMVYLDGNWRLISNSYCQEKYPKIYAQGASGEKNSPESASTSSSGPV
;
A
#
# COMPACT_ATOMS: atom_id res chain seq x y z
N MET A 1 -6.34 1.85 10.49
CA MET A 1 -5.28 2.81 10.11
C MET A 1 -5.95 3.91 9.29
N GLU A 2 -5.84 5.17 9.71
CA GLU A 2 -6.47 6.31 9.05
C GLU A 2 -5.41 7.38 8.70
N PRO A 3 -5.02 7.51 7.42
CA PRO A 3 -4.04 8.51 6.99
C PRO A 3 -4.61 9.93 6.98
N LYS A 4 -3.72 10.93 7.09
CA LYS A 4 -4.04 12.35 6.89
C LYS A 4 -3.79 12.73 5.44
N PHE A 5 -4.58 13.66 4.92
CA PHE A 5 -4.47 14.15 3.55
C PHE A 5 -4.54 15.69 3.51
N GLU A 6 -3.94 16.28 2.50
CA GLU A 6 -4.08 17.70 2.16
C GLU A 6 -5.52 17.98 1.71
N ASP A 7 -5.96 19.23 1.91
CA ASP A 7 -7.24 19.68 1.37
C ASP A 7 -7.20 19.65 -0.16
N SER A 8 -8.18 18.99 -0.78
CA SER A 8 -8.34 18.96 -2.23
C SER A 8 -9.73 19.49 -2.63
N PRO A 9 -9.90 20.82 -2.72
CA PRO A 9 -11.21 21.45 -2.97
C PRO A 9 -11.78 21.13 -4.35
N ASN A 10 -10.95 20.65 -5.28
CA ASN A 10 -11.33 20.25 -6.64
C ASN A 10 -11.25 18.73 -6.85
N TYR A 11 -11.20 17.94 -5.77
CA TYR A 11 -11.25 16.49 -5.87
C TYR A 11 -12.58 16.04 -6.47
N LYS A 12 -12.51 15.22 -7.51
CA LYS A 12 -13.65 14.49 -8.04
C LYS A 12 -13.32 13.00 -8.01
N PRO A 13 -14.12 12.18 -7.30
CA PRO A 13 -13.94 10.75 -7.32
C PRO A 13 -14.18 10.19 -8.73
N ALA A 14 -13.66 9.00 -8.97
CA ALA A 14 -13.91 8.26 -10.19
C ALA A 14 -15.41 8.01 -10.42
N THR A 15 -15.84 8.11 -11.67
CA THR A 15 -17.22 7.77 -12.10
C THR A 15 -17.17 6.72 -13.19
N LYS A 16 -18.31 6.24 -13.69
CA LYS A 16 -18.33 5.34 -14.85
C LYS A 16 -17.69 5.95 -16.10
N ASP A 17 -17.71 7.29 -16.23
CA ASP A 17 -17.33 7.98 -17.46
C ASP A 17 -15.98 8.72 -17.34
N THR A 18 -15.54 9.01 -16.12
CA THR A 18 -14.33 9.80 -15.87
C THR A 18 -13.43 9.15 -14.82
N PRO A 19 -12.10 9.14 -15.04
CA PRO A 19 -11.14 8.79 -14.00
C PRO A 19 -11.21 9.80 -12.84
N PRO A 20 -10.64 9.45 -11.66
CA PRO A 20 -10.51 10.39 -10.55
C PRO A 20 -9.70 11.63 -10.98
N GLN A 21 -10.05 12.78 -10.41
CA GLN A 21 -9.38 14.06 -10.70
C GLN A 21 -8.94 14.72 -9.40
N ASN A 22 -7.69 15.18 -9.36
CA ASN A 22 -7.08 15.84 -8.20
C ASN A 22 -7.24 15.03 -6.89
N PRO A 23 -6.83 13.75 -6.85
CA PRO A 23 -6.89 12.97 -5.62
C PRO A 23 -6.18 13.71 -4.47
N PRO A 24 -6.68 13.65 -3.23
CA PRO A 24 -6.08 14.34 -2.11
C PRO A 24 -4.70 13.73 -1.80
N LYS A 25 -3.68 14.57 -1.70
CA LYS A 25 -2.30 14.13 -1.47
C LYS A 25 -2.12 13.73 0.00
N PRO A 26 -1.56 12.56 0.32
CA PRO A 26 -1.25 12.18 1.70
C PRO A 26 -0.29 13.17 2.36
N VAL A 27 -0.42 13.33 3.68
CA VAL A 27 0.48 14.16 4.51
C VAL A 27 1.38 13.28 5.35
N LEU A 28 2.70 13.45 5.20
CA LEU A 28 3.70 12.74 5.99
C LEU A 28 3.90 13.44 7.33
N ASP A 29 3.53 12.79 8.42
CA ASP A 29 3.71 13.32 9.77
C ASP A 29 5.21 13.32 10.16
N PRO A 30 5.80 14.46 10.60
CA PRO A 30 7.23 14.57 10.91
C PRO A 30 7.78 13.52 11.88
N LYS A 31 6.92 12.94 12.73
CA LYS A 31 7.28 11.84 13.64
C LYS A 31 7.86 10.62 12.93
N TYR A 32 7.67 10.47 11.61
CA TYR A 32 8.28 9.39 10.82
C TYR A 32 9.83 9.37 10.89
N LYS A 33 10.46 10.46 11.33
CA LYS A 33 11.91 10.55 11.57
C LYS A 33 12.33 10.06 12.95
N GLU A 34 11.39 9.93 13.88
CA GLU A 34 11.69 9.49 15.24
C GLU A 34 11.77 7.96 15.27
N LYS A 35 12.82 7.41 15.90
CA LYS A 35 13.00 5.96 16.08
C LYS A 35 12.06 5.43 17.18
N THR A 36 10.75 5.55 16.97
CA THR A 36 9.70 5.16 17.90
C THR A 36 8.63 4.34 17.17
N LEU A 37 7.80 3.60 17.93
CA LEU A 37 6.64 2.91 17.38
C LEU A 37 5.65 3.88 16.71
N GLU A 38 5.48 5.08 17.28
CA GLU A 38 4.62 6.10 16.70
C GLU A 38 5.17 6.58 15.34
N GLY A 39 6.48 6.81 15.23
CA GLY A 39 7.11 7.15 13.96
C GLY A 39 6.90 6.07 12.89
N ALA A 40 7.05 4.80 13.26
CA ALA A 40 6.80 3.67 12.35
C ALA A 40 5.33 3.62 11.91
N TYR A 41 4.39 3.87 12.83
CA TYR A 41 2.97 3.89 12.55
C TYR A 41 2.60 5.02 11.58
N GLN A 42 3.09 6.24 11.80
CA GLN A 42 2.85 7.37 10.91
C GLN A 42 3.41 7.14 9.50
N ALA A 43 4.61 6.57 9.41
CA ALA A 43 5.20 6.19 8.13
C ALA A 43 4.37 5.11 7.40
N ALA A 44 3.83 4.12 8.14
CA ALA A 44 2.97 3.10 7.56
C ALA A 44 1.65 3.67 7.04
N LEU A 45 1.02 4.61 7.78
CA LEU A 45 -0.17 5.33 7.32
C LEU A 45 0.09 6.06 6.01
N PHE A 46 1.18 6.81 5.94
CA PHE A 46 1.54 7.55 4.75
C PHE A 46 1.90 6.63 3.57
N ALA A 47 2.57 5.49 3.83
CA ALA A 47 2.96 4.55 2.78
C ALA A 47 1.76 3.89 2.10
N VAL A 48 0.77 3.40 2.86
CA VAL A 48 -0.44 2.81 2.27
C VAL A 48 -1.26 3.88 1.53
N ALA A 49 -1.35 5.09 2.10
CA ALA A 49 -2.03 6.21 1.47
C ALA A 49 -1.37 6.64 0.16
N THR A 50 -0.04 6.57 0.09
CA THR A 50 0.74 6.91 -1.11
C THR A 50 0.47 5.92 -2.25
N ILE A 51 0.37 4.62 -1.94
CA ILE A 51 0.04 3.58 -2.92
C ILE A 51 -1.39 3.78 -3.46
N ASP A 52 -2.34 4.12 -2.60
CA ASP A 52 -3.72 4.41 -3.00
C ASP A 52 -3.80 5.72 -3.81
N TYR A 53 -3.14 6.80 -3.36
CA TYR A 53 -3.03 8.08 -4.07
C TYR A 53 -2.52 7.91 -5.51
N MET A 54 -1.45 7.13 -5.70
CA MET A 54 -0.93 6.83 -7.03
C MET A 54 -1.89 5.99 -7.88
N SER A 55 -2.63 5.07 -7.26
CA SER A 55 -3.66 4.28 -7.97
C SER A 55 -4.81 5.15 -8.48
N ASP A 56 -5.08 6.28 -7.80
CA ASP A 56 -6.06 7.29 -8.20
C ASP A 56 -5.48 8.38 -9.12
N GLY A 57 -4.33 8.14 -9.75
CA GLY A 57 -3.74 9.10 -10.69
C GLY A 57 -2.86 10.16 -10.04
N GLY A 58 -2.66 10.12 -8.73
CA GLY A 58 -1.76 11.00 -7.98
C GLY A 58 -0.29 10.88 -8.41
N ASP A 59 0.49 11.94 -8.20
CA ASP A 59 1.90 11.99 -8.60
C ASP A 59 2.83 11.11 -7.75
N GLU A 60 3.99 10.77 -8.31
CA GLU A 60 4.90 9.80 -7.69
C GLU A 60 5.95 10.45 -6.79
N SER A 61 5.95 11.79 -6.65
CA SER A 61 7.00 12.54 -5.95
C SER A 61 7.12 12.16 -4.47
N ILE A 62 6.05 11.58 -3.91
CA ILE A 62 5.99 11.19 -2.51
C ILE A 62 6.32 9.71 -2.26
N TYR A 63 6.43 8.89 -3.30
CA TYR A 63 6.62 7.44 -3.18
C TYR A 63 7.90 7.09 -2.42
N ASP A 64 9.02 7.64 -2.87
CA ASP A 64 10.35 7.31 -2.34
C ASP A 64 10.59 7.94 -0.94
N GLN A 65 9.67 8.78 -0.45
CA GLN A 65 9.76 9.36 0.89
C GLN A 65 9.54 8.35 2.02
N VAL A 66 8.84 7.25 1.77
CA VAL A 66 8.60 6.20 2.78
C VAL A 66 8.75 4.80 2.22
N ILE A 67 9.26 4.61 1.01
CA ILE A 67 9.40 3.28 0.38
C ILE A 67 10.83 3.11 -0.09
N VAL A 68 11.42 1.94 0.18
CA VAL A 68 12.83 1.65 -0.15
C VAL A 68 13.02 1.48 -1.66
N SER A 69 13.95 2.22 -2.24
CA SER A 69 14.26 2.23 -3.68
C SER A 69 14.85 0.90 -4.17
N GLU A 70 15.66 0.25 -3.34
CA GLU A 70 16.35 -1.00 -3.66
C GLU A 70 15.39 -2.20 -3.65
N ASP A 71 14.19 -2.03 -3.10
CA ASP A 71 13.18 -3.07 -3.06
C ASP A 71 12.47 -3.20 -4.42
N LYS A 72 12.96 -4.16 -5.22
CA LYS A 72 12.42 -4.46 -6.56
C LYS A 72 10.90 -4.69 -6.56
N LYS A 73 10.34 -5.33 -5.53
CA LYS A 73 8.90 -5.62 -5.48
C LYS A 73 8.09 -4.34 -5.26
N MET A 74 8.63 -3.40 -4.49
CA MET A 74 8.04 -2.08 -4.35
C MET A 74 8.18 -1.28 -5.65
N GLN A 75 9.33 -1.35 -6.33
CA GLN A 75 9.48 -0.69 -7.64
C GLN A 75 8.53 -1.25 -8.71
N GLU A 76 8.26 -2.56 -8.72
CA GLU A 76 7.19 -3.15 -9.55
C GLU A 76 5.80 -2.60 -9.18
N THR A 77 5.54 -2.41 -7.88
CA THR A 77 4.27 -1.84 -7.40
C THR A 77 4.12 -0.38 -7.85
N LYS A 78 5.19 0.42 -7.74
CA LYS A 78 5.27 1.79 -8.26
C LYS A 78 4.91 1.81 -9.75
N ALA A 79 5.63 1.03 -10.56
CA ALA A 79 5.41 0.94 -12.01
C ALA A 79 3.99 0.47 -12.37
N SER A 80 3.44 -0.52 -11.66
CA SER A 80 2.05 -0.97 -11.88
C SER A 80 1.03 0.13 -11.57
N ASN A 81 1.28 1.00 -10.60
CA ASN A 81 0.39 2.11 -10.28
C ASN A 81 0.58 3.29 -11.26
N THR A 82 1.81 3.54 -11.72
CA THR A 82 2.07 4.47 -12.84
C THR A 82 1.25 4.09 -14.07
N MET A 83 1.21 2.81 -14.42
CA MET A 83 0.39 2.31 -15.53
C MET A 83 -1.13 2.49 -15.30
N ARG A 84 -1.59 2.58 -14.04
CA ARG A 84 -3.00 2.91 -13.70
C ARG A 84 -3.33 4.40 -13.84
N ARG A 85 -2.34 5.25 -14.07
CA ARG A 85 -2.56 6.67 -14.46
C ARG A 85 -2.98 6.79 -15.93
N ASP A 86 -3.04 5.68 -16.66
CA ASP A 86 -3.65 5.61 -17.98
C ASP A 86 -5.12 6.07 -17.90
N PRO A 87 -5.50 7.18 -18.54
CA PRO A 87 -6.86 7.71 -18.48
C PRO A 87 -7.89 6.77 -19.10
N THR A 88 -7.47 5.68 -19.73
CA THR A 88 -8.34 4.63 -20.26
C THR A 88 -8.75 3.61 -19.22
N ARG A 89 -8.14 3.54 -18.02
CA ARG A 89 -8.48 2.51 -17.03
C ARG A 89 -8.45 3.04 -15.60
N TRP A 90 -9.57 2.94 -14.89
CA TRP A 90 -9.67 3.39 -13.50
C TRP A 90 -10.66 2.56 -12.69
N ALA A 91 -10.68 2.75 -11.37
CA ALA A 91 -11.56 2.03 -10.47
C ALA A 91 -12.60 2.96 -9.82
N VAL A 92 -13.87 2.56 -9.85
CA VAL A 92 -14.99 3.26 -9.21
C VAL A 92 -15.35 2.53 -7.92
N GLY A 93 -15.31 3.26 -6.80
CA GLY A 93 -15.61 2.71 -5.46
C GLY A 93 -14.46 1.96 -4.81
N TYR A 94 -13.27 1.91 -5.41
CA TYR A 94 -12.10 1.32 -4.78
C TYR A 94 -11.64 2.17 -3.60
N LYS A 95 -11.55 1.57 -2.41
CA LYS A 95 -10.95 2.19 -1.23
C LYS A 95 -10.44 1.09 -0.32
N ASN A 96 -9.14 1.00 -0.15
CA ASN A 96 -8.57 -0.01 0.73
C ASN A 96 -8.55 0.50 2.18
N THR A 97 -8.82 -0.39 3.13
CA THR A 97 -8.66 -0.09 4.57
C THR A 97 -7.79 -1.13 5.21
N TYR A 98 -7.08 -0.75 6.27
CA TYR A 98 -6.15 -1.62 6.98
C TYR A 98 -6.49 -1.63 8.47
N ASP A 99 -6.85 -2.80 8.98
CA ASP A 99 -7.14 -3.04 10.39
C ASP A 99 -5.97 -3.78 11.04
N VAL A 100 -5.25 -3.11 11.95
CA VAL A 100 -4.07 -3.67 12.61
C VAL A 100 -4.51 -4.67 13.67
N ARG A 101 -4.18 -5.94 13.47
CA ARG A 101 -4.50 -7.03 14.41
C ARG A 101 -3.40 -7.26 15.43
N LYS A 102 -2.15 -7.14 14.98
CA LYS A 102 -0.97 -7.46 15.79
C LYS A 102 0.21 -6.64 15.29
N MET A 103 1.13 -6.34 16.21
CA MET A 103 2.41 -5.70 15.91
C MET A 103 3.56 -6.56 16.45
N VAL A 104 4.67 -6.58 15.71
CA VAL A 104 5.97 -7.06 16.19
C VAL A 104 6.90 -5.85 16.19
N VAL A 105 7.49 -5.54 17.34
CA VAL A 105 8.23 -4.30 17.58
C VAL A 105 9.67 -4.65 17.97
N LEU A 106 10.63 -4.19 17.18
CA LEU A 106 12.05 -4.52 17.29
C LEU A 106 12.87 -3.23 17.22
N LEU A 107 12.67 -2.34 18.20
CA LEU A 107 13.32 -1.02 18.21
C LEU A 107 14.81 -1.07 18.53
N GLU A 108 15.25 -2.10 19.26
CA GLU A 108 16.65 -2.32 19.66
C GLU A 108 17.47 -3.09 18.58
N ASP A 109 16.82 -3.59 17.53
CA ASP A 109 17.49 -4.27 16.42
C ASP A 109 18.21 -3.28 15.50
N THR A 110 19.08 -3.81 14.64
CA THR A 110 19.81 -3.03 13.63
C THR A 110 19.53 -3.58 12.23
N PRO A 111 18.79 -2.86 11.38
CA PRO A 111 18.04 -1.63 11.69
C PRO A 111 16.81 -1.92 12.57
N PRO A 112 16.32 -0.91 13.32
CA PRO A 112 15.05 -1.00 14.03
C PRO A 112 13.90 -1.32 13.07
N ALA A 113 12.93 -2.10 13.54
CA ALA A 113 11.81 -2.51 12.71
C ALA A 113 10.49 -2.63 13.46
N VAL A 114 9.41 -2.42 12.72
CA VAL A 114 8.05 -2.70 13.17
C VAL A 114 7.29 -3.41 12.06
N LEU A 115 6.67 -4.54 12.37
CA LEU A 115 5.81 -5.28 11.46
C LEU A 115 4.37 -5.20 11.94
N PHE A 116 3.49 -4.67 11.09
CA PHE A 116 2.05 -4.60 11.33
C PHE A 116 1.35 -5.73 10.59
N HIS A 117 0.77 -6.67 11.33
CA HIS A 117 -0.18 -7.63 10.77
C HIS A 117 -1.53 -6.94 10.66
N CYS A 118 -1.99 -6.75 9.43
CA CYS A 118 -3.24 -6.07 9.16
C CYS A 118 -4.21 -7.01 8.42
N ILE A 119 -5.50 -6.79 8.60
CA ILE A 119 -6.50 -7.21 7.62
C ILE A 119 -6.72 -6.03 6.68
N SER A 120 -6.32 -6.20 5.43
CA SER A 120 -6.70 -5.30 4.35
C SER A 120 -8.11 -5.65 3.89
N LYS A 121 -9.00 -4.66 3.84
CA LYS A 121 -10.36 -4.82 3.32
C LYS A 121 -10.56 -3.90 2.13
N THR A 122 -10.88 -4.50 1.00
CA THR A 122 -11.30 -3.82 -0.22
C THR A 122 -12.80 -4.09 -0.42
N PRO A 123 -13.65 -3.06 -0.56
CA PRO A 123 -15.08 -3.26 -0.84
C PRO A 123 -15.29 -3.73 -2.28
N ASP A 124 -16.54 -3.99 -2.66
CA ASP A 124 -16.90 -4.14 -4.06
C ASP A 124 -16.52 -2.88 -4.83
N PHE A 125 -15.94 -3.04 -6.01
CA PHE A 125 -15.61 -1.94 -6.89
C PHE A 125 -15.75 -2.33 -8.36
N THR A 126 -15.77 -1.36 -9.24
CA THR A 126 -15.84 -1.60 -10.69
C THR A 126 -14.61 -1.04 -11.36
N VAL A 127 -13.91 -1.86 -12.12
CA VAL A 127 -12.85 -1.39 -13.03
C VAL A 127 -13.50 -0.99 -14.35
N ILE A 128 -13.27 0.25 -14.74
CA ILE A 128 -13.64 0.77 -16.06
C ILE A 128 -12.43 0.66 -16.97
N SER A 129 -12.63 0.23 -18.22
CA SER A 129 -11.59 0.20 -19.26
C SER A 129 -12.17 0.75 -20.56
N LYS A 130 -11.58 1.83 -21.08
CA LYS A 130 -12.05 2.58 -22.25
C LYS A 130 -11.03 2.52 -23.37
N LYS A 131 -11.22 1.64 -24.35
CA LYS A 131 -10.28 1.48 -25.48
C LYS A 131 -11.04 1.63 -26.79
N ASP A 132 -10.50 2.43 -27.72
CA ASP A 132 -11.06 2.62 -29.06
C ASP A 132 -12.56 3.03 -29.08
N GLY A 133 -12.99 3.80 -28.06
CA GLY A 133 -14.38 4.25 -27.91
C GLY A 133 -15.32 3.24 -27.21
N GLU A 134 -14.88 2.01 -26.97
CA GLU A 134 -15.62 1.02 -26.18
C GLU A 134 -15.33 1.17 -24.69
N THR A 135 -16.38 1.13 -23.86
CA THR A 135 -16.27 1.08 -22.40
C THR A 135 -16.62 -0.33 -21.92
N LYS A 136 -15.67 -0.98 -21.24
CA LYS A 136 -15.85 -2.26 -20.55
C LYS A 136 -15.86 -2.04 -19.04
N GLU A 137 -16.78 -2.73 -18.37
CA GLU A 137 -16.91 -2.72 -16.93
C GLU A 137 -16.59 -4.12 -16.38
N GLN A 138 -15.72 -4.18 -15.39
CA GLN A 138 -15.44 -5.41 -14.65
C GLN A 138 -15.76 -5.17 -13.18
N LYS A 139 -16.80 -5.84 -12.68
CA LYS A 139 -17.10 -5.88 -11.25
C LYS A 139 -16.06 -6.74 -10.54
N VAL A 140 -15.54 -6.22 -9.44
CA VAL A 140 -14.61 -6.94 -8.57
C VAL A 140 -15.27 -7.03 -7.20
N ALA A 141 -15.44 -8.27 -6.74
CA ALA A 141 -16.04 -8.54 -5.45
C ALA A 141 -15.16 -8.05 -4.29
N ALA A 142 -15.80 -7.66 -3.20
CA ALA A 142 -15.16 -7.32 -1.94
C ALA A 142 -14.20 -8.44 -1.52
N LYS A 143 -13.06 -8.04 -0.95
CA LYS A 143 -12.02 -8.97 -0.54
C LYS A 143 -11.34 -8.52 0.73
N GLU A 144 -11.20 -9.44 1.67
CA GLU A 144 -10.37 -9.30 2.84
C GLU A 144 -9.11 -10.15 2.70
N ARG A 145 -7.96 -9.62 3.13
CA ARG A 145 -6.66 -10.30 3.07
C ARG A 145 -5.85 -10.00 4.32
N SER A 146 -5.19 -11.03 4.85
CA SER A 146 -4.08 -10.81 5.78
C SER A 146 -2.89 -10.20 5.01
N VAL A 147 -2.38 -9.09 5.50
CA VAL A 147 -1.21 -8.39 4.93
C VAL A 147 -0.23 -8.05 6.05
N ARG A 148 1.06 -8.03 5.70
CA ARG A 148 2.14 -7.59 6.58
C ARG A 148 2.73 -6.31 5.99
N LEU A 149 2.69 -5.23 6.78
CA LEU A 149 3.40 -4.00 6.48
C LEU A 149 4.66 -3.98 7.33
N VAL A 150 5.83 -3.99 6.68
CA VAL A 150 7.12 -4.03 7.38
C VAL A 150 7.79 -2.66 7.25
N MET A 151 7.92 -1.97 8.37
CA MET A 151 8.63 -0.71 8.48
C MET A 151 10.03 -0.97 9.02
N VAL A 152 11.04 -0.43 8.35
CA VAL A 152 12.45 -0.44 8.79
C VAL A 152 12.96 0.99 8.93
N TYR A 153 13.75 1.25 9.95
CA TYR A 153 14.33 2.57 10.20
C TYR A 153 15.71 2.68 9.55
N LEU A 154 15.78 3.42 8.44
CA LEU A 154 16.97 3.58 7.60
C LEU A 154 17.24 5.07 7.38
N ASP A 155 18.52 5.46 7.48
CA ASP A 155 18.98 6.83 7.17
C ASP A 155 18.15 7.93 7.85
N GLY A 156 17.80 7.71 9.12
CA GLY A 156 17.03 8.65 9.93
C GLY A 156 15.52 8.67 9.68
N ASN A 157 14.97 7.68 8.97
CA ASN A 157 13.55 7.64 8.64
C ASN A 157 12.97 6.23 8.65
N TRP A 158 11.68 6.10 8.99
CA TRP A 158 10.92 4.88 8.75
C TRP A 158 10.58 4.72 7.25
N ARG A 159 10.78 3.51 6.73
CA ARG A 159 10.53 3.11 5.33
C ARG A 159 9.81 1.77 5.27
N LEU A 160 8.83 1.64 4.38
CA LEU A 160 8.12 0.41 4.05
C LEU A 160 8.98 -0.43 3.10
N ILE A 161 9.06 -1.72 3.39
CA ILE A 161 9.63 -2.75 2.52
C ILE A 161 8.60 -3.85 2.26
N SER A 162 8.77 -4.56 1.16
CA SER A 162 8.03 -5.76 0.82
C SER A 162 8.43 -6.94 1.72
N ASN A 163 7.53 -7.92 1.81
CA ASN A 163 7.79 -9.14 2.56
C ASN A 163 8.96 -9.95 1.97
N SER A 164 9.12 -9.97 0.64
CA SER A 164 10.24 -10.63 -0.03
C SER A 164 11.58 -9.98 0.31
N TYR A 165 11.63 -8.64 0.31
CA TYR A 165 12.83 -7.91 0.68
C TYR A 165 13.14 -8.08 2.18
N CYS A 166 12.12 -8.07 3.03
CA CYS A 166 12.26 -8.39 4.45
C CYS A 166 12.83 -9.80 4.66
N GLN A 167 12.35 -10.80 3.92
CA GLN A 167 12.85 -12.17 4.02
C GLN A 167 14.34 -12.27 3.62
N GLU A 168 14.73 -11.59 2.55
CA GLU A 168 16.11 -11.60 2.05
C GLU A 168 17.07 -10.83 2.96
N LYS A 169 16.73 -9.58 3.32
CA LYS A 169 17.64 -8.67 4.02
C LYS A 169 17.52 -8.74 5.54
N TYR A 170 16.35 -9.10 6.06
CA TYR A 170 16.05 -9.07 7.49
C TYR A 170 15.35 -10.36 7.98
N PRO A 171 16.00 -11.53 7.84
CA PRO A 171 15.38 -12.83 8.10
C PRO A 171 14.90 -13.01 9.55
N LYS A 172 15.54 -12.35 10.53
CA LYS A 172 15.09 -12.37 11.95
C LYS A 172 13.70 -11.78 12.10
N ILE A 173 13.47 -10.58 11.57
CA ILE A 173 12.18 -9.88 11.58
C ILE A 173 11.14 -10.72 10.85
N TYR A 174 11.51 -11.24 9.67
CA TYR A 174 10.62 -12.06 8.86
C TYR A 174 10.15 -13.32 9.61
N ALA A 175 11.08 -14.04 10.25
CA ALA A 175 10.77 -15.25 11.01
C ALA A 175 9.88 -14.96 12.23
N GLN A 176 10.14 -13.89 12.97
CA GLN A 176 9.32 -13.50 14.12
C GLN A 176 7.91 -13.08 13.68
N GLY A 177 7.79 -12.34 12.57
CA GLY A 177 6.51 -12.04 11.94
C GLY A 177 5.74 -13.30 11.53
N ALA A 178 6.41 -14.27 10.89
CA ALA A 178 5.79 -15.52 10.45
C ALA A 178 5.29 -16.40 11.62
N SER A 179 5.96 -16.35 12.78
CA SER A 179 5.59 -17.13 13.97
C SER A 179 4.19 -16.80 14.54
N GLY A 180 3.62 -15.64 14.16
CA GLY A 180 2.27 -15.22 14.56
C GLY A 180 1.12 -15.72 13.68
N GLU A 181 1.40 -16.36 12.53
CA GLU A 181 0.37 -16.74 11.54
C GLU A 181 -0.31 -18.10 11.80
N LYS A 182 0.11 -18.87 12.80
CA LYS A 182 -0.43 -20.22 13.08
C LYS A 182 -1.93 -20.29 13.42
N ASN A 183 -2.62 -19.15 13.57
CA ASN A 183 -4.05 -19.07 13.90
C ASN A 183 -4.89 -18.24 12.90
N SER A 184 -4.49 -18.08 11.64
CA SER A 184 -5.38 -17.51 10.61
C SER A 184 -5.59 -18.49 9.45
N PRO A 185 -6.85 -18.71 9.01
CA PRO A 185 -7.14 -19.62 7.91
C PRO A 185 -6.61 -19.04 6.60
N GLU A 186 -5.91 -19.89 5.85
CA GLU A 186 -5.63 -19.82 4.41
C GLU A 186 -4.86 -18.59 3.87
N SER A 187 -3.56 -18.78 3.70
CA SER A 187 -2.86 -18.25 2.52
C SER A 187 -2.66 -19.40 1.53
N ALA A 188 -3.72 -19.73 0.79
CA ALA A 188 -3.56 -20.48 -0.45
C ALA A 188 -2.82 -19.58 -1.44
N SER A 189 -1.59 -19.99 -1.78
CA SER A 189 -0.86 -19.53 -2.94
C SER A 189 -1.74 -19.60 -4.19
N THR A 190 -2.27 -18.46 -4.63
CA THR A 190 -2.86 -18.35 -5.96
C THR A 190 -1.84 -17.65 -6.84
N SER A 191 -0.98 -18.47 -7.46
CA SER A 191 -0.34 -18.14 -8.72
C SER A 191 -1.44 -17.96 -9.76
N SER A 192 -1.92 -16.73 -9.97
CA SER A 192 -2.72 -16.42 -11.15
C SER A 192 -1.78 -16.03 -12.28
N SER A 193 -1.41 -17.01 -13.10
CA SER A 193 -1.07 -16.76 -14.49
C SER A 193 -2.28 -16.06 -15.12
N GLY A 194 -2.12 -14.81 -15.56
CA GLY A 194 -3.12 -14.17 -16.41
C GLY A 194 -3.09 -14.83 -17.79
N PRO A 195 -4.24 -15.12 -18.43
CA PRO A 195 -4.24 -15.46 -19.84
C PRO A 195 -3.95 -14.20 -20.67
N VAL A 196 -3.37 -14.47 -21.85
CA VAL A 196 -3.03 -13.53 -22.93
C VAL A 196 -4.22 -12.68 -23.36
#